data_AF-F6D4I4-F1
#
_entry.id   AF-F6D4I4-F1
#
_cell.length_a   1.000
_cell.length_b   1.000
_cell.length_c   1.000
_cell.angle_alpha   90.00
_cell.angle_beta   90.00
_cell.angle_gamma   90.00
#
_symmetry.space_group_name_H-M   'P 1'
#
loop_
_entity.id
_entity.type
_entity.pdbx_description
1 polymer ?
#
loop_
_entity_poly.entity_id
_entity_poly.type
_entity_poly.pdbx_seq_one_letter_code
_entity_poly.pdbx_strand_id
1 'polypeptide(L)'
;MSTKAAFIFVAPENDFNKHNAVIDSPVVELSVVGVKNYEEAEEVALKLVAEGVTTIELCAGFGNEGTARIAKAVKGKALVGAVRFDLHPAFDHQSGDELF
;
A
#
# COMPACT_ATOMS: atom_id res chain seq x y z
N MET A 1 4.20 15.82 16.07
CA MET A 1 4.01 14.38 15.86
C MET A 1 4.19 14.12 14.39
N SER A 2 5.05 13.18 14.00
CA SER A 2 5.09 12.68 12.63
C SER A 2 3.97 11.65 12.44
N THR A 3 3.34 11.65 11.28
CA THR A 3 2.35 10.64 10.89
C THR A 3 3.10 9.36 10.53
N LYS A 4 2.73 8.23 11.14
CA LYS A 4 3.24 6.91 10.72
C LYS A 4 2.40 6.39 9.56
N ALA A 5 3.01 6.28 8.39
CA ALA A 5 2.39 5.79 7.17
C ALA A 5 3.11 4.55 6.65
N ALA A 6 2.44 3.78 5.81
CA ALA A 6 3.06 2.69 5.08
C ALA A 6 2.72 2.70 3.59
N PHE A 7 3.66 2.24 2.78
CA PHE A 7 3.47 1.88 1.38
C PHE A 7 3.77 0.40 1.19
N ILE A 8 2.78 -0.38 0.78
CA ILE A 8 2.91 -1.82 0.55
C ILE A 8 2.88 -2.07 -0.96
N PHE A 9 3.92 -2.72 -1.49
CA PHE A 9 3.97 -3.11 -2.90
C PHE A 9 3.99 -4.63 -3.05
N VAL A 10 3.18 -5.14 -3.99
CA VAL A 10 3.07 -6.57 -4.28
C VAL A 10 3.83 -6.91 -5.55
N ALA A 11 4.69 -7.94 -5.49
CA ALA A 11 5.36 -8.52 -6.64
C ALA A 11 5.81 -9.96 -6.29
N PRO A 12 5.79 -10.90 -7.25
CA PRO A 12 6.36 -12.23 -7.03
C PRO A 12 7.79 -12.15 -6.48
N GLU A 13 8.19 -13.14 -5.69
CA GLU A 13 9.53 -13.29 -5.10
C GLU A 13 9.95 -12.23 -4.06
N ASN A 14 9.07 -11.27 -3.75
CA ASN A 14 9.30 -10.40 -2.60
C ASN A 14 9.41 -11.20 -1.30
N ASP A 15 10.29 -10.74 -0.42
CA ASP A 15 10.42 -11.23 0.95
C ASP A 15 10.31 -10.03 1.88
N PHE A 16 9.19 -9.88 2.57
CA PHE A 16 8.94 -8.70 3.41
C PHE A 16 9.94 -8.56 4.57
N ASN A 17 10.70 -9.61 4.90
CA ASN A 17 11.77 -9.54 5.91
C ASN A 17 13.07 -8.93 5.35
N LYS A 18 13.24 -8.92 4.02
CA LYS A 18 14.44 -8.38 3.34
C LYS A 18 14.13 -7.11 2.54
N HIS A 19 13.00 -7.08 1.87
CA HIS A 19 12.58 -6.00 0.97
C HIS A 19 11.69 -5.01 1.72
N ASN A 20 12.28 -4.35 2.71
CA ASN A 20 11.61 -3.29 3.47
C ASN A 20 12.59 -2.16 3.78
N ALA A 21 12.05 -0.96 4.01
CA ALA A 21 12.81 0.21 4.42
C ALA A 21 11.91 1.16 5.23
N VAL A 22 12.53 2.03 6.03
CA VAL A 22 11.84 3.12 6.72
C VAL A 22 12.49 4.43 6.31
N ILE A 23 11.66 5.40 5.90
CA ILE A 23 12.08 6.76 5.61
C ILE A 23 11.57 7.63 6.75
N ASP A 24 12.50 8.13 7.57
CA ASP A 24 12.20 9.07 8.65
C ASP A 24 12.27 10.51 8.12
N SER A 25 11.13 11.19 8.09
CA SER A 25 11.04 12.59 7.65
C SER A 25 10.31 13.44 8.70
N PRO A 26 10.47 14.78 8.67
CA PRO A 26 9.92 15.65 9.72
C PRO A 26 8.40 15.55 9.93
N VAL A 27 7.65 15.17 8.89
CA VAL A 27 6.17 15.12 8.91
C VAL A 27 5.64 13.70 8.82
N VAL A 28 6.35 12.80 8.14
CA VAL A 28 5.90 11.41 7.90
C VAL A 28 7.05 10.44 8.14
N GLU A 29 6.81 9.43 8.97
CA GLU A 29 7.64 8.23 9.04
C GLU A 29 6.99 7.19 8.11
N LEU A 30 7.64 6.90 6.97
CA LEU A 30 7.08 6.03 5.93
C LEU A 30 7.75 4.66 5.95
N SER A 31 6.97 3.63 6.26
CA SER A 31 7.38 2.23 6.11
C SER A 31 7.09 1.74 4.70
N VAL A 32 8.10 1.28 3.97
CA VAL A 32 7.96 0.70 2.63
C VAL A 32 8.18 -0.80 2.74
N VAL A 33 7.22 -1.62 2.31
CA VAL A 33 7.30 -3.09 2.47
C VAL A 33 6.87 -3.81 1.20
N GLY A 34 7.74 -4.70 0.71
CA GLY A 34 7.47 -5.59 -0.41
C GLY A 34 6.90 -6.93 0.04
N VAL A 35 5.74 -7.32 -0.49
CA VAL A 35 5.07 -8.59 -0.20
C VAL A 35 4.87 -9.42 -1.46
N LYS A 36 4.77 -10.74 -1.34
CA LYS A 36 4.65 -11.62 -2.53
C LYS A 36 3.21 -11.93 -2.94
N ASN A 37 2.25 -11.76 -2.03
CA ASN A 37 0.83 -12.02 -2.25
C ASN A 37 -0.04 -11.23 -1.25
N TYR A 38 -1.36 -11.39 -1.35
CA TYR A 38 -2.30 -10.68 -0.49
C TYR A 38 -2.35 -11.23 0.94
N GLU A 39 -2.04 -12.51 1.14
CA GLU A 39 -1.98 -13.11 2.48
C GLU A 39 -0.86 -12.45 3.31
N GLU A 40 0.33 -12.28 2.74
CA GLU A 40 1.41 -11.53 3.38
C GLU A 40 1.09 -10.05 3.53
N ALA A 41 0.38 -9.46 2.56
CA ALA A 41 -0.05 -8.07 2.66
C ALA A 41 -0.99 -7.83 3.87
N GLU A 42 -1.92 -8.76 4.14
CA GLU A 42 -2.80 -8.70 5.31
C GLU A 42 -1.99 -8.82 6.61
N GLU A 43 -1.04 -9.75 6.67
CA GLU A 43 -0.15 -9.93 7.83
C GLU A 43 0.67 -8.66 8.11
N VAL A 44 1.32 -8.13 7.07
CA VAL A 44 2.13 -6.91 7.15
C VAL A 44 1.27 -5.71 7.55
N ALA A 45 0.08 -5.54 6.96
CA ALA A 45 -0.83 -4.45 7.30
C ALA A 45 -1.26 -4.50 8.78
N LEU A 46 -1.58 -5.69 9.30
CA LEU A 46 -1.94 -5.87 10.71
C LEU A 46 -0.77 -5.56 11.65
N LYS A 47 0.44 -5.99 11.28
CA LYS A 47 1.67 -5.69 12.03
C LYS A 47 1.94 -4.18 12.09
N LEU A 48 1.91 -3.50 10.93
CA LEU A 48 2.13 -2.06 10.83
C LEU A 48 1.10 -1.26 11.65
N VAL A 49 -0.16 -1.66 11.62
CA VAL A 49 -1.22 -1.08 12.47
C VAL A 49 -0.90 -1.25 13.95
N ALA A 50 -0.41 -2.41 14.36
CA ALA A 50 0.00 -2.65 15.75
C ALA A 50 1.21 -1.79 16.16
N GLU A 51 2.07 -1.42 15.22
CA GLU A 51 3.21 -0.52 15.39
C GLU A 51 2.82 0.98 15.33
N GLY A 52 1.53 1.27 15.14
CA GLY A 52 0.98 2.62 15.18
C GLY A 52 0.84 3.31 13.83
N VAL A 53 0.99 2.58 12.71
CA VAL A 53 0.68 3.12 11.38
C VAL A 53 -0.83 3.38 11.28
N THR A 54 -1.18 4.61 10.88
CA THR A 54 -2.57 5.06 10.76
C THR A 54 -3.03 5.24 9.31
N THR A 55 -2.10 5.12 8.35
CA THR A 55 -2.37 5.26 6.92
C THR A 55 -1.57 4.22 6.14
N ILE A 56 -2.23 3.46 5.27
CA ILE A 56 -1.62 2.45 4.40
C ILE A 56 -1.98 2.79 2.96
N GLU A 57 -0.95 3.04 2.17
CA GLU A 57 -1.01 3.19 0.73
C GLU A 57 -0.57 1.87 0.07
N LEU A 58 -1.32 1.45 -0.96
CA LEU A 58 -1.07 0.22 -1.69
C LEU A 58 -0.62 0.56 -3.12
N CYS A 59 0.40 -0.13 -3.62
CA CYS A 59 0.78 0.04 -5.02
C CYS A 59 -0.35 -0.39 -5.98
N ALA A 60 -0.30 0.08 -7.22
CA ALA A 60 -1.32 -0.22 -8.23
C ALA A 60 -1.56 -1.74 -8.47
N GLY A 61 -0.60 -2.60 -8.12
CA GLY A 61 -0.71 -4.06 -8.23
C GLY A 61 -1.79 -4.71 -7.36
N PHE A 62 -2.32 -4.01 -6.34
CA PHE A 62 -3.35 -4.57 -5.46
C PHE A 62 -4.74 -4.66 -6.10
N GLY A 63 -5.04 -3.84 -7.11
CA GLY A 63 -6.37 -3.75 -7.72
C GLY A 63 -7.51 -3.55 -6.70
N ASN A 64 -8.74 -3.85 -7.11
CA ASN A 64 -9.91 -3.67 -6.25
C ASN A 64 -10.00 -4.72 -5.13
N GLU A 65 -9.73 -5.99 -5.45
CA GLU A 65 -9.85 -7.10 -4.50
C GLU A 65 -8.79 -7.02 -3.40
N GLY A 66 -7.52 -6.83 -3.76
CA GLY A 66 -6.44 -6.68 -2.78
C GLY A 66 -6.68 -5.49 -1.86
N THR A 67 -7.09 -4.34 -2.42
CA THR A 67 -7.43 -3.16 -1.61
C THR A 67 -8.57 -3.44 -0.62
N ALA A 68 -9.65 -4.10 -1.06
CA ALA A 68 -10.76 -4.46 -0.20
C ALA A 68 -10.35 -5.45 0.91
N ARG A 69 -9.50 -6.42 0.60
CA ARG A 69 -8.95 -7.38 1.57
C ARG A 69 -8.18 -6.66 2.68
N ILE A 70 -7.28 -5.74 2.34
CA ILE A 70 -6.51 -4.97 3.33
C ILE A 70 -7.41 -4.07 4.17
N ALA A 71 -8.33 -3.34 3.54
CA ALA A 71 -9.30 -2.50 4.26
C ALA A 71 -10.12 -3.31 5.28
N LYS A 72 -10.55 -4.52 4.92
CA LYS A 72 -11.25 -5.44 5.81
C LYS A 72 -10.35 -5.96 6.93
N ALA A 73 -9.10 -6.31 6.64
CA ALA A 73 -8.14 -6.82 7.62
C ALA A 73 -7.87 -5.80 8.73
N VAL A 74 -7.62 -4.53 8.36
CA VAL A 74 -7.27 -3.48 9.33
C VAL A 74 -8.45 -2.93 10.12
N LYS A 75 -9.70 -3.26 9.74
CA LYS A 75 -10.94 -2.90 10.47
C LYS A 75 -11.01 -1.42 10.88
N GLY A 76 -10.62 -0.52 9.97
CA GLY A 76 -10.65 0.93 10.20
C GLY A 76 -9.59 1.47 11.16
N LYS A 77 -8.64 0.66 11.61
CA LYS A 77 -7.50 1.12 12.44
C LYS A 77 -6.48 1.93 11.65
N ALA A 78 -6.45 1.77 10.34
CA ALA A 78 -5.72 2.62 9.40
C ALA A 78 -6.61 2.97 8.20
N LEU A 79 -6.41 4.16 7.65
CA LEU A 79 -6.95 4.52 6.34
C LEU A 79 -6.23 3.71 5.26
N VAL A 80 -6.96 3.17 4.29
CA VAL A 80 -6.40 2.37 3.20
C VAL A 80 -6.68 3.06 1.87
N GLY A 81 -5.62 3.40 1.15
CA GLY A 81 -5.67 3.97 -0.20
C GLY A 81 -4.86 3.12 -1.18
N ALA A 82 -5.15 3.23 -2.47
CA ALA A 82 -4.38 2.59 -3.53
C ALA A 82 -3.91 3.62 -4.54
N VAL A 83 -2.62 3.59 -4.86
CA VAL A 83 -2.05 4.37 -5.95
C VAL A 83 -2.64 3.88 -7.26
N ARG A 84 -3.05 4.82 -8.09
CA ARG A 84 -3.46 4.56 -9.47
C ARG A 84 -2.40 5.17 -10.39
N PHE A 85 -2.24 4.61 -11.57
CA PHE A 85 -1.53 5.31 -12.63
C PHE A 85 -2.46 6.37 -13.20
N ASP A 86 -1.98 7.60 -13.34
CA ASP A 86 -2.71 8.67 -14.03
C ASP A 86 -2.91 8.32 -15.51
N LEU A 87 -1.97 7.58 -16.10
CA LEU A 87 -1.93 7.27 -17.53
C LEU A 87 -1.93 5.75 -17.73
N HIS A 88 -3.02 5.23 -18.30
CA HIS A 88 -3.20 3.79 -18.46
C HIS A 88 -2.50 3.31 -19.76
N PRO A 89 -1.58 2.33 -19.72
CA PRO A 89 -0.82 1.90 -20.91
C PRO A 89 -1.68 1.38 -22.06
N ALA A 90 -2.88 0.86 -21.76
CA ALA A 90 -3.84 0.41 -22.76
C ALA A 90 -4.76 1.53 -23.31
N PHE A 91 -4.70 2.74 -22.77
CA PHE A 91 -5.48 3.91 -23.18
C PHE A 91 -4.57 5.04 -23.69
N ASP A 92 -3.53 4.68 -24.45
CA ASP A 92 -2.53 5.63 -24.97
C ASP A 92 -1.94 6.56 -23.90
N HIS A 93 -1.74 6.04 -22.68
CA HIS A 93 -1.28 6.85 -21.55
C HIS A 93 -2.22 8.03 -21.25
N GLN A 94 -3.54 7.86 -21.34
CA GLN A 94 -4.53 8.83 -20.87
C GLN A 94 -5.21 8.34 -19.58
N SER A 95 -5.75 9.29 -18.81
CA SER A 95 -6.54 8.97 -17.60
C SER A 95 -7.98 8.60 -17.98
N GLY A 96 -8.65 7.84 -17.11
CA GLY A 96 -10.07 7.55 -17.27
C GLY A 96 -10.94 8.82 -17.24
N ASP A 97 -10.52 9.86 -16.52
CA ASP A 97 -11.23 11.14 -16.39
C ASP A 97 -11.14 12.00 -17.67
N GLU A 98 -10.19 11.71 -18.57
CA GLU A 98 -10.10 12.34 -19.89
C GLU A 98 -10.95 11.62 -20.95
N LEU A 99 -11.27 10.34 -20.72
CA LEU A 99 -11.94 9.47 -21.68
C LEU A 99 -13.43 9.24 -21.40
N PHE A 100 -13.88 9.49 -20.18
CA PHE A 100 -15.26 9.27 -19.72
C PHE A 100 -15.88 10.51 -19.09
#